data_AF-A0A329WJ63-F1
#
_entry.id   AF-A0A329WJ63-F1
#
_cell.length_a   1.000
_cell.length_b   1.000
_cell.length_c   1.000
_cell.angle_alpha   90.00
_cell.angle_beta   90.00
_cell.angle_gamma   90.00
#
_symmetry.space_group_name_H-M   'P 1'
#
loop_
_entity.id
_entity.type
_entity.pdbx_description
1 polymer ?
#
loop_
_entity_poly.entity_id
_entity_poly.type
_entity_poly.pdbx_seq_one_letter_code
_entity_poly.pdbx_strand_id
1 'polypeptide(L)'
;MGLAGGPNPYAYVPNPANWIDPLGLSGFFTPSIFNAPSGSTHTVYQQAIDWDLPVNTRNGIKTNIDLALEGKSPFVVKNGKYSQINLHHSKQNGLGSLFELSADTHQKYYGTKALHPHLPNAHPINPVNRDQFNIDRDAYWRNRAEAELKIRKPRKCGI
;
A
#
# COMPACT_ATOMS: atom_id res chain seq x y z
N MET A 1 40.96 -6.05 -27.43
CA MET A 1 40.11 -4.88 -27.79
C MET A 1 38.66 -5.40 -27.79
N GLY A 2 37.98 -5.49 -26.65
CA GLY A 2 37.22 -4.43 -25.95
C GLY A 2 35.74 -4.57 -26.35
N LEU A 3 34.71 -4.61 -25.50
CA LEU A 3 34.52 -4.24 -24.10
C LEU A 3 33.42 -5.12 -23.49
N ALA A 4 33.61 -5.50 -22.23
CA ALA A 4 32.58 -6.14 -21.39
C ALA A 4 31.39 -5.19 -21.19
N GLY A 5 30.18 -5.66 -21.48
CA GLY A 5 28.94 -4.99 -21.10
C GLY A 5 28.77 -5.06 -19.59
N GLY A 6 29.13 -3.97 -18.90
CA GLY A 6 29.01 -3.82 -17.46
C GLY A 6 27.56 -3.88 -16.96
N PRO A 7 27.34 -4.10 -15.66
CA PRO A 7 26.02 -4.10 -15.07
C PRO A 7 25.32 -2.76 -15.31
N ASN A 8 24.11 -2.84 -15.87
CA ASN A 8 23.24 -1.71 -16.16
C ASN A 8 22.88 -0.95 -14.86
N PRO A 9 23.27 0.33 -14.70
CA PRO A 9 22.99 1.13 -13.51
C PRO A 9 21.52 1.56 -13.37
N TYR A 10 20.64 1.17 -14.31
CA TYR A 10 19.19 1.44 -14.24
C TYR A 10 18.37 0.29 -13.63
N ALA A 11 19.00 -0.79 -13.16
CA ALA A 11 18.32 -1.71 -12.25
C ALA A 11 18.19 -1.04 -10.87
N TYR A 12 17.13 -0.25 -10.70
CA TYR A 12 16.71 0.28 -9.40
C TYR A 12 16.34 -0.93 -8.53
N VAL A 13 17.32 -1.50 -7.83
CA VAL A 13 17.06 -2.40 -6.72
C VAL A 13 16.43 -1.52 -5.64
N PRO A 14 15.17 -1.76 -5.21
CA PRO A 14 14.65 -1.08 -4.03
C PRO A 14 15.47 -1.59 -2.86
N ASN A 15 16.43 -0.80 -2.40
CA ASN A 15 17.12 -1.06 -1.14
C ASN A 15 16.14 -0.66 -0.01
N PRO A 16 15.56 -1.61 0.75
CA PRO A 16 14.62 -1.30 1.82
C PRO A 16 15.27 -0.60 3.03
N ALA A 17 16.61 -0.46 3.06
CA ALA A 17 17.34 0.00 4.24
C ALA A 17 17.43 1.52 4.43
N ASN A 18 17.02 2.36 3.47
CA ASN A 18 17.20 3.82 3.55
C ASN A 18 15.87 4.62 3.45
N TRP A 19 14.76 4.07 3.94
CA TRP A 19 13.55 4.88 4.09
C TRP A 19 13.69 5.82 5.29
N ILE A 20 13.93 7.10 5.00
CA ILE A 20 13.72 8.20 5.95
C ILE A 20 12.21 8.29 6.16
N ASP A 21 11.73 8.16 7.41
CA ASP A 21 10.31 8.33 7.78
C ASP A 21 9.93 9.82 7.73
N PRO A 22 9.35 10.32 6.63
CA PRO A 22 9.11 11.76 6.47
C PRO A 22 7.76 12.16 7.08
N LEU A 23 6.97 11.20 7.58
CA LEU A 23 5.66 11.43 8.17
C LEU A 23 5.72 11.41 9.71
N GLY A 24 6.84 10.96 10.29
CA GLY A 24 6.99 10.78 11.74
C GLY A 24 6.08 9.67 12.26
N LEU A 25 5.87 8.63 11.45
CA LEU A 25 5.03 7.46 11.74
C LEU A 25 5.86 6.21 12.09
N SER A 26 7.09 6.41 12.59
CA SER A 26 7.99 5.33 12.99
C SER A 26 7.30 4.36 13.94
N GLY A 27 7.39 3.06 13.64
CA GLY A 27 6.75 2.00 14.43
C GLY A 27 5.26 1.80 14.17
N PHE A 28 4.61 2.68 13.39
CA PHE A 28 3.20 2.51 12.98
C PHE A 28 3.04 1.54 11.81
N PHE A 29 4.03 1.50 10.92
CA PHE A 29 3.98 0.67 9.72
C PHE A 29 4.89 -0.55 9.78
N THR A 30 4.42 -1.64 9.18
CA THR A 30 5.21 -2.84 8.87
C THR A 30 5.50 -2.86 7.36
N PRO A 31 6.77 -2.88 6.93
CA PRO A 31 7.09 -2.95 5.52
C PRO A 31 6.81 -4.35 4.95
N SER A 32 6.26 -4.41 3.75
CA SER A 32 6.10 -5.62 2.95
C SER A 32 6.48 -5.38 1.49
N ILE A 33 6.81 -6.42 0.75
CA ILE A 33 7.00 -6.33 -0.71
C ILE A 33 5.70 -6.70 -1.41
N PHE A 34 5.29 -5.87 -2.37
CA PHE A 34 4.16 -6.12 -3.24
C PHE A 34 4.62 -6.12 -4.70
N ASN A 35 4.45 -7.26 -5.37
CA ASN A 35 4.64 -7.38 -6.81
C ASN A 35 3.27 -7.15 -7.47
N ALA A 36 3.13 -6.02 -8.15
CA ALA A 36 1.87 -5.60 -8.74
C ALA A 36 1.61 -6.32 -10.08
N PRO A 37 0.33 -6.55 -10.44
CA PRO A 37 -0.04 -7.09 -11.75
C PRO A 37 0.49 -6.28 -12.93
N SER A 38 0.69 -4.97 -12.76
CA SER A 38 1.32 -4.08 -13.73
C SER A 38 2.79 -4.40 -14.04
N GLY A 39 3.42 -5.28 -13.25
CA GLY A 39 4.85 -5.59 -13.33
C GLY A 39 5.74 -4.68 -12.47
N SER A 40 5.18 -3.67 -11.78
CA SER A 40 5.93 -2.89 -10.81
C SER A 40 6.12 -3.65 -9.50
N THR A 41 7.17 -3.30 -8.75
CA THR A 41 7.41 -3.82 -7.39
C THR A 41 7.50 -2.65 -6.44
N HIS A 42 6.73 -2.72 -5.35
CA HIS A 42 6.68 -1.67 -4.35
C HIS A 42 7.00 -2.23 -2.97
N THR A 43 7.79 -1.51 -2.18
CA THR A 43 7.70 -1.60 -0.73
C THR A 43 6.41 -0.92 -0.29
N VAL A 44 5.56 -1.65 0.44
CA VAL A 44 4.32 -1.14 1.01
C VAL A 44 4.46 -1.04 2.52
N TYR A 45 4.18 0.13 3.06
CA TYR A 45 4.15 0.38 4.50
C TYR A 45 2.73 0.15 5.00
N GLN A 46 2.52 -1.06 5.54
CA GLN A 46 1.23 -1.57 5.97
C GLN A 46 0.93 -1.16 7.40
N GLN A 47 -0.32 -0.84 7.74
CA GLN A 47 -0.72 -0.63 9.14
C GLN A 47 -1.49 -1.84 9.69
N ALA A 48 -1.64 -1.91 11.01
CA ALA A 48 -2.53 -2.88 11.63
C ALA A 48 -3.99 -2.61 11.21
N ILE A 49 -4.71 -3.67 10.86
CA ILE A 49 -6.12 -3.63 10.46
C ILE A 49 -6.86 -4.63 11.33
N ASP A 50 -7.96 -4.18 11.94
CA ASP A 50 -8.93 -5.10 12.51
C ASP A 50 -9.72 -5.73 11.35
N TRP A 51 -9.35 -6.94 10.97
CA TRP A 51 -9.91 -7.65 9.83
C TRP A 51 -11.37 -8.07 10.03
N ASP A 52 -11.83 -8.18 11.28
CA ASP A 52 -13.21 -8.55 11.63
C ASP A 52 -14.10 -7.32 11.88
N LEU A 53 -13.55 -6.11 11.75
CA LEU A 53 -14.28 -4.85 11.91
C LEU A 53 -15.52 -4.81 11.00
N PRO A 54 -16.74 -4.72 11.56
CA PRO A 54 -17.96 -4.67 10.77
C PRO A 54 -18.14 -3.30 10.11
N VAL A 55 -18.42 -3.29 8.81
CA VAL A 55 -18.61 -2.11 8.00
C VAL A 55 -19.97 -2.19 7.31
N ASN A 56 -20.80 -1.16 7.51
CA ASN A 56 -22.07 -1.03 6.80
C ASN A 56 -21.81 -0.74 5.31
N THR A 57 -22.33 -1.59 4.43
CA THR A 57 -22.28 -1.40 2.97
C THR A 57 -23.69 -1.32 2.40
N ARG A 58 -23.81 -0.95 1.12
CA ARG A 58 -25.10 -1.00 0.40
C ARG A 58 -25.74 -2.40 0.44
N ASN A 59 -24.93 -3.45 0.51
CA ASN A 59 -25.38 -4.85 0.44
C ASN A 59 -25.36 -5.52 1.83
N GLY A 60 -25.53 -4.75 2.89
CA GLY A 60 -25.48 -5.23 4.27
C GLY A 60 -24.12 -5.05 4.94
N ILE A 61 -23.96 -5.66 6.12
CA ILE A 61 -22.73 -5.57 6.92
C ILE A 61 -21.69 -6.53 6.36
N LYS A 62 -20.47 -6.02 6.16
CA LYS A 62 -19.29 -6.82 5.75
C LYS A 62 -18.13 -6.54 6.69
N THR A 63 -17.27 -7.51 6.91
CA THR A 63 -16.02 -7.27 7.64
C THR A 63 -14.97 -6.64 6.73
N ASN A 64 -13.88 -6.14 7.31
CA ASN A 64 -12.72 -5.67 6.54
C ASN A 64 -12.11 -6.77 5.66
N ILE A 65 -12.10 -8.02 6.13
CA ILE A 65 -11.59 -9.15 5.33
C ILE A 65 -12.49 -9.43 4.13
N ASP A 66 -13.82 -9.35 4.28
CA ASP A 66 -14.76 -9.49 3.16
C ASP A 66 -14.56 -8.38 2.12
N LEU A 67 -14.38 -7.14 2.57
CA LEU A 67 -14.11 -6.01 1.68
C LEU A 67 -12.80 -6.20 0.90
N ALA A 68 -11.73 -6.59 1.58
CA ALA A 68 -10.43 -6.76 0.96
C ALA A 68 -10.40 -7.96 -0.01
N LEU A 69 -11.13 -9.05 0.26
CA LEU A 69 -11.33 -10.16 -0.69
C LEU A 69 -12.06 -9.72 -1.97
N GLU A 70 -12.86 -8.66 -1.90
CA GLU A 70 -13.47 -7.99 -3.06
C GLU A 70 -12.57 -6.92 -3.71
N GLY A 71 -11.32 -6.80 -3.26
CA GLY A 71 -10.37 -5.78 -3.72
C GLY A 71 -10.66 -4.37 -3.19
N LYS A 72 -11.57 -4.24 -2.23
CA LYS A 72 -11.94 -2.95 -1.63
C LYS A 72 -11.05 -2.62 -0.44
N SER A 73 -10.82 -1.32 -0.27
CA SER A 73 -10.08 -0.77 0.85
C SER A 73 -10.76 -1.06 2.20
N PRO A 74 -10.02 -1.61 3.18
CA PRO A 74 -10.45 -1.73 4.57
C PRO A 74 -10.65 -0.37 5.27
N PHE A 75 -11.19 -0.42 6.48
CA PHE A 75 -11.40 0.71 7.38
C PHE A 75 -10.63 0.53 8.69
N VAL A 76 -10.30 1.64 9.33
CA VAL A 76 -9.85 1.69 10.72
C VAL A 76 -10.74 2.62 11.52
N VAL A 77 -10.84 2.38 12.83
CA VAL A 77 -11.53 3.30 13.73
C VAL A 77 -10.52 4.27 14.32
N LYS A 78 -10.69 5.57 14.04
CA LYS A 78 -9.91 6.66 14.63
C LYS A 78 -10.84 7.60 15.38
N ASN A 79 -10.57 7.82 16.66
CA ASN A 79 -11.38 8.68 17.53
C ASN A 79 -12.88 8.33 17.48
N GLY A 80 -13.20 7.02 17.52
CA GLY A 80 -14.57 6.51 17.46
C GLY A 80 -15.25 6.60 16.08
N LYS A 81 -14.53 7.03 15.03
CA LYS A 81 -15.05 7.18 13.67
C LYS A 81 -14.36 6.23 12.70
N TYR A 82 -15.12 5.68 11.77
CA TYR A 82 -14.60 4.87 10.68
C TYR A 82 -13.85 5.76 9.69
N SER A 83 -12.65 5.34 9.30
CA SER A 83 -11.77 6.03 8.36
C SER A 83 -11.24 5.01 7.36
N GLN A 84 -11.54 5.21 6.07
CA GLN A 84 -11.11 4.29 5.02
C GLN A 84 -9.60 4.36 4.84
N ILE A 85 -8.94 3.20 4.70
CA ILE A 85 -7.53 3.09 4.35
C ILE A 85 -7.38 3.15 2.83
N ASN A 86 -6.58 4.10 2.36
CA ASN A 86 -6.20 4.22 0.96
C ASN A 86 -4.76 3.82 0.76
N LEU A 87 -4.49 3.11 -0.33
CA LEU A 87 -3.15 2.86 -0.82
C LEU A 87 -2.65 4.13 -1.53
N HIS A 88 -1.48 4.65 -1.14
CA HIS A 88 -0.98 5.92 -1.63
C HIS A 88 0.50 5.85 -2.01
N HIS A 89 0.85 6.32 -3.21
CA HIS A 89 2.23 6.45 -3.66
C HIS A 89 2.97 7.58 -2.95
N SER A 90 4.17 7.31 -2.43
CA SER A 90 5.07 8.35 -1.96
C SER A 90 5.37 9.35 -3.08
N LYS A 91 5.37 10.63 -2.75
CA LYS A 91 5.78 11.72 -3.64
C LYS A 91 5.02 11.80 -4.97
N GLN A 92 3.81 11.24 -5.05
CA GLN A 92 3.07 11.06 -6.32
C GLN A 92 3.83 10.25 -7.39
N ASN A 93 4.89 9.51 -7.00
CA ASN A 93 5.71 8.72 -7.92
C ASN A 93 5.07 7.35 -8.15
N GLY A 94 4.62 7.06 -9.38
CA GLY A 94 3.98 5.80 -9.76
C GLY A 94 4.86 4.55 -9.62
N LEU A 95 6.17 4.71 -9.41
CA LEU A 95 7.11 3.63 -9.10
C LEU A 95 7.64 3.70 -7.65
N GLY A 96 7.16 4.66 -6.85
CA GLY A 96 7.60 4.87 -5.48
C GLY A 96 6.97 3.89 -4.49
N SER A 97 7.47 3.88 -3.25
CA SER A 97 6.86 3.10 -2.17
C SER A 97 5.39 3.49 -1.94
N LEU A 98 4.62 2.54 -1.43
CA LEU A 98 3.20 2.71 -1.12
C LEU A 98 2.98 2.80 0.38
N PHE A 99 1.97 3.55 0.79
CA PHE A 99 1.52 3.67 2.17
C PHE A 99 0.05 3.34 2.27
N GLU A 100 -0.31 2.57 3.29
CA GLU A 100 -1.70 2.47 3.74
C GLU A 100 -2.02 3.67 4.62
N LEU A 101 -2.76 4.64 4.11
CA LEU A 101 -3.12 5.86 4.85
C LEU A 101 -4.62 5.90 5.09
N SER A 102 -5.04 6.10 6.34
CA SER A 102 -6.45 6.45 6.58
C SER A 102 -6.76 7.81 5.93
N ALA A 103 -8.01 8.06 5.55
CA ALA A 103 -8.43 9.33 4.97
C ALA A 103 -7.98 10.53 5.83
N ASP A 104 -8.15 10.43 7.16
CA ASP A 104 -7.73 11.49 8.09
C ASP A 104 -6.20 11.71 8.10
N THR A 105 -5.41 10.62 8.04
CA THR A 105 -3.95 10.72 7.98
C THR A 105 -3.51 11.32 6.65
N HIS A 106 -4.08 10.88 5.53
CA HIS A 106 -3.80 11.45 4.22
C HIS A 106 -4.12 12.95 4.21
N GLN A 107 -5.27 13.37 4.77
CA GLN A 107 -5.64 14.77 4.87
C GLN A 107 -4.66 15.57 5.72
N LYS A 108 -4.25 15.05 6.88
CA LYS A 108 -3.28 15.69 7.78
C LYS A 108 -1.95 15.98 7.10
N TYR A 109 -1.46 15.06 6.25
CA TYR A 109 -0.17 15.19 5.58
C TYR A 109 -0.29 15.58 4.10
N TYR A 110 -1.47 16.03 3.66
CA TYR A 110 -1.77 16.30 2.25
C TYR A 110 -0.75 17.25 1.61
N GLY A 111 -0.46 18.40 2.23
CA GLY A 111 0.48 19.38 1.66
C GLY A 111 1.96 19.03 1.78
N THR A 112 2.31 17.86 2.31
CA THR A 112 3.72 17.52 2.55
C THR A 112 4.42 17.04 1.28
N LYS A 113 5.73 17.31 1.19
CA LYS A 113 6.58 16.77 0.11
C LYS A 113 6.68 15.25 0.12
N ALA A 114 6.27 14.60 1.22
CA ALA A 114 6.25 13.15 1.35
C ALA A 114 5.10 12.52 0.56
N LEU A 115 3.93 13.19 0.51
CA LEU A 115 2.77 12.74 -0.25
C LEU A 115 2.71 13.43 -1.60
N HIS A 116 2.73 14.77 -1.61
CA HIS A 116 2.34 15.59 -2.73
C HIS A 116 3.33 16.74 -3.06
N PRO A 117 4.60 16.43 -3.42
CA PRO A 117 5.60 17.44 -3.75
C PRO A 117 5.37 18.14 -5.10
N HIS A 118 4.46 17.63 -5.94
CA HIS A 118 4.25 18.11 -7.30
C HIS A 118 2.89 18.77 -7.51
N LEU A 119 2.03 18.84 -6.49
CA LEU A 119 0.72 19.47 -6.62
C LEU A 119 0.82 20.90 -7.18
N PRO A 120 -0.13 21.29 -8.06
CA PRO A 120 -1.29 20.52 -8.52
C PRO A 120 -0.98 19.50 -9.62
N ASN A 121 0.26 19.44 -10.09
CA ASN A 121 0.67 18.59 -11.21
C ASN A 121 0.92 17.15 -10.77
N ALA A 122 0.91 16.24 -11.75
CA ALA A 122 1.42 14.89 -11.58
C ALA A 122 2.95 14.89 -11.45
N HIS A 123 3.51 13.78 -10.95
CA HIS A 123 4.95 13.61 -10.92
C HIS A 123 5.52 13.66 -12.36
N PRO A 124 6.59 14.44 -12.62
CA PRO A 124 7.02 14.78 -13.98
C PRO A 124 7.61 13.60 -14.77
N ILE A 125 8.28 12.66 -14.09
CA ILE A 125 8.96 11.52 -14.73
C ILE A 125 8.09 10.25 -14.67
N ASN A 126 7.59 9.92 -13.47
CA ASN A 126 6.77 8.74 -13.20
C ASN A 126 5.36 9.12 -12.73
N PRO A 127 4.51 9.69 -13.59
CA PRO A 127 3.13 9.99 -13.22
C PRO A 127 2.37 8.70 -12.88
N VAL A 128 1.47 8.77 -11.90
CA VAL A 128 0.60 7.63 -11.56
C VAL A 128 -0.43 7.40 -12.67
N ASN A 129 -0.35 6.26 -13.36
CA ASN A 129 -1.43 5.78 -14.21
C ASN A 129 -2.59 5.29 -13.34
N ARG A 130 -3.73 5.99 -13.39
CA ARG A 130 -4.86 5.73 -12.50
C ARG A 130 -5.56 4.40 -12.75
N ASP A 131 -5.71 4.00 -14.01
CA ASP A 131 -6.39 2.76 -14.36
C ASP A 131 -5.55 1.55 -13.95
N GLN A 132 -4.25 1.61 -14.25
CA GLN A 132 -3.32 0.58 -13.81
C GLN A 132 -3.23 0.52 -12.28
N PHE A 133 -3.16 1.67 -11.62
CA PHE A 133 -3.11 1.70 -10.15
C PHE A 133 -4.39 1.16 -9.51
N ASN A 134 -5.55 1.33 -10.14
CA ASN A 134 -6.80 0.75 -9.62
C ASN A 134 -6.77 -0.78 -9.67
N ILE A 135 -6.23 -1.37 -10.74
CA ILE A 135 -6.01 -2.81 -10.85
C ILE A 135 -5.02 -3.29 -9.79
N ASP A 136 -3.89 -2.59 -9.64
CA ASP A 136 -2.85 -2.96 -8.68
C ASP A 136 -3.34 -2.84 -7.23
N ARG A 137 -4.14 -1.81 -6.92
CA ARG A 137 -4.77 -1.63 -5.60
C ARG A 137 -5.77 -2.75 -5.29
N ASP A 138 -6.59 -3.15 -6.25
CA ASP A 138 -7.53 -4.27 -6.07
C ASP A 138 -6.77 -5.56 -5.73
N ALA A 139 -5.76 -5.91 -6.54
CA ALA A 139 -4.92 -7.08 -6.30
C ALA A 139 -4.17 -7.01 -4.96
N TYR A 140 -3.67 -5.84 -4.59
CA TYR A 140 -3.01 -5.62 -3.31
C TYR A 140 -3.91 -6.00 -2.13
N TRP A 141 -5.16 -5.52 -2.12
CA TRP A 141 -6.08 -5.79 -1.02
C TRP A 141 -6.50 -7.26 -0.95
N ARG A 142 -6.73 -7.90 -2.10
CA ARG A 142 -7.02 -9.35 -2.14
C ARG A 142 -5.85 -10.15 -1.57
N ASN A 143 -4.62 -9.85 -1.99
CA ASN A 143 -3.43 -10.53 -1.51
C ASN A 143 -3.24 -10.34 0.00
N ARG A 144 -3.49 -9.12 0.52
CA ARG A 144 -3.48 -8.81 1.96
C ARG A 144 -4.49 -9.66 2.73
N ALA A 145 -5.72 -9.78 2.24
CA ALA A 145 -6.77 -10.58 2.88
C ALA A 145 -6.47 -12.09 2.83
N GLU A 146 -6.00 -12.59 1.70
CA GLU A 146 -5.63 -14.01 1.55
C GLU A 146 -4.45 -14.38 2.46
N ALA A 147 -3.48 -13.47 2.64
CA ALA A 147 -2.39 -13.66 3.58
C ALA A 147 -2.91 -13.76 5.02
N GLU A 148 -3.85 -12.89 5.42
CA GLU A 148 -4.51 -12.97 6.71
C GLU A 148 -5.26 -14.30 6.91
N LEU A 149 -6.05 -14.73 5.91
CA LEU A 149 -6.74 -16.02 5.97
C LEU A 149 -5.77 -17.19 6.13
N LYS A 150 -4.60 -17.15 5.49
CA LYS A 150 -3.55 -18.18 5.65
C LYS A 150 -2.97 -18.19 7.08
N ILE A 151 -2.84 -17.02 7.71
CA ILE A 151 -2.37 -16.90 9.10
C ILE A 151 -3.42 -17.46 10.07
N ARG A 152 -4.70 -17.18 9.83
CA ARG A 152 -5.83 -17.66 10.66
C ARG A 152 -6.04 -19.17 10.61
N LYS A 153 -5.66 -19.83 9.51
CA LYS A 153 -5.78 -21.29 9.40
C LYS A 153 -4.90 -21.95 10.47
N PRO A 154 -5.43 -22.84 11.31
CA PRO A 154 -4.61 -23.56 12.27
C PRO A 154 -3.52 -24.30 11.49
N ARG A 155 -2.25 -24.06 11.86
CA ARG A 155 -1.16 -24.91 11.38
C ARG A 155 -1.54 -26.32 11.81
N LYS A 156 -1.76 -27.23 10.85
CA LYS A 156 -1.87 -28.65 11.18
C LYS A 156 -0.55 -29.03 11.86
N CYS A 157 -0.54 -29.10 13.19
CA CYS A 157 0.53 -29.79 13.90
C CYS A 157 0.53 -31.21 13.35
N GLY A 158 1.62 -31.59 12.68
CA GLY A 158 1.82 -32.95 12.20
C GLY A 158 1.74 -33.91 13.38
N ILE A 159 0.97 -34.98 13.16
CA ILE A 159 0.95 -36.19 13.97
C ILE A 159 2.23 -36.97 13.66
#